data_AF-A0A259DI72-F1
#
_entry.id   AF-A0A259DI72-F1
#
_cell.length_a   1.000
_cell.length_b   1.000
_cell.length_c   1.000
_cell.angle_alpha   90.00
_cell.angle_beta   90.00
_cell.angle_gamma   90.00
#
_symmetry.space_group_name_H-M   'P 1'
#
loop_
_entity.id
_entity.type
_entity.pdbx_description
1 polymer ?
#
loop_
_entity_poly.entity_id
_entity_poly.type
_entity_poly.pdbx_seq_one_letter_code
_entity_poly.pdbx_strand_id
1 'polypeptide(L)'
;MTSTAPRITVSPAHRYGLATGRRWPVDVKPAPGELLSSWLHRLAHANGAPPRYFGAVLGAAGGAWSAQLDRHLPDAVRRLLLDHTSICPEEIDGLCLANSPLSIVRLRLRTRPQDAGTSTAQSSWLQFCPTCLREDAVPYFRRSWTLATRVSCFRHGCRLRDRCPSCGQGLAPFKRDRLVPQQYCAFCDAHLAKPTGPASLGARRLERLIDDLLRLDSAGRAQGDRKSLAARLMRYPVPFGPATSTIPFLSHRVRYDFFRRLSEQQIEARDPTERGPLTLWFRLARTAENHNGLVRMLTDQLSETAGLGLASSSREPDLAALLRTAIRLREDRSTPVTTRAVSYTSGASEDPARPASASCSGSGRSRKDVNPKAAKNASVVTKV
;
A
#
# COMPACT_ATOMS: atom_id res chain seq x y z
N MET A 1 38.63 31.67 46.82
CA MET A 1 38.09 31.51 45.46
C MET A 1 37.06 30.40 45.46
N THR A 2 35.77 30.73 45.42
CA THR A 2 34.68 29.75 45.33
C THR A 2 34.20 29.66 43.89
N SER A 3 34.59 28.58 43.20
CA SER A 3 34.16 28.34 41.82
C SER A 3 32.66 28.01 41.79
N THR A 4 31.85 28.95 41.30
CA THR A 4 30.40 28.76 41.16
C THR A 4 30.13 27.89 39.94
N ALA A 5 29.65 26.67 40.15
CA ALA A 5 29.30 25.76 39.06
C ALA A 5 28.25 26.41 38.12
N PRO A 6 28.37 26.22 36.79
CA PRO A 6 27.47 26.86 35.82
C PRO A 6 26.04 26.38 36.03
N ARG A 7 25.14 27.30 36.38
CA ARG A 7 23.70 27.02 36.48
C ARG A 7 23.14 26.73 35.09
N ILE A 8 22.67 25.51 34.87
CA ILE A 8 21.88 25.17 33.68
C ILE A 8 20.54 25.89 33.80
N THR A 9 20.34 26.90 32.95
CA THR A 9 19.06 27.63 32.87
C THR A 9 18.14 26.92 31.89
N VAL A 10 17.09 26.27 32.40
CA VAL A 10 16.04 25.66 31.56
C VAL A 10 14.97 26.69 31.26
N SER A 11 15.13 27.40 30.14
CA SER A 11 14.08 28.28 29.62
C SER A 11 12.92 27.47 29.05
N PRO A 12 11.65 27.76 29.40
CA PRO A 12 10.51 27.13 28.76
C PRO A 12 10.50 27.46 27.26
N ALA A 13 10.62 26.45 26.41
CA ALA A 13 10.47 26.64 24.97
C ALA A 13 9.03 27.14 24.66
N HIS A 14 8.88 28.02 23.68
CA HIS A 14 7.56 28.33 23.13
C HIS A 14 6.85 27.03 22.75
N ARG A 15 5.58 26.88 23.14
CA ARG A 15 4.79 25.69 22.78
C ARG A 15 4.78 25.56 21.26
N TYR A 16 5.32 24.45 20.76
CA TYR A 16 5.64 24.28 19.35
C TYR A 16 4.44 24.57 18.41
N GLY A 17 3.23 24.14 18.79
CA GLY A 17 1.99 24.40 18.04
C GLY A 17 1.50 25.86 18.00
N LEU A 18 2.12 26.78 18.74
CA LEU A 18 1.92 28.23 18.55
C LEU A 18 2.85 28.79 17.46
N ALA A 19 4.00 28.16 17.21
CA ALA A 19 4.99 28.60 16.24
C ALA A 19 4.77 27.99 14.84
N THR A 20 4.24 26.77 14.75
CA THR A 20 3.98 26.07 13.46
C THR A 20 2.50 26.00 13.07
N GLY A 21 1.63 26.69 13.81
CA GLY A 21 0.18 26.61 13.61
C GLY A 21 -0.37 25.21 13.88
N ARG A 22 -1.44 24.83 13.17
CA ARG A 22 -2.09 23.52 13.37
C ARG A 22 -1.37 22.33 12.71
N ARG A 23 -0.40 22.55 11.82
CA ARG A 23 0.26 21.44 11.09
C ARG A 23 1.42 20.83 11.88
N TRP A 24 1.80 19.60 11.51
CA TRP A 24 3.04 19.00 12.01
C TRP A 24 4.28 19.71 11.43
N PRO A 25 5.40 19.74 12.18
CA PRO A 25 6.60 20.50 11.80
C PRO A 25 7.23 20.10 10.46
N VAL A 26 7.24 18.80 10.14
CA VAL A 26 7.83 18.25 8.92
C VAL A 26 6.76 17.52 8.13
N ASP A 27 6.43 18.07 6.96
CA ASP A 27 5.54 17.44 6.01
C ASP A 27 6.28 16.37 5.19
N VAL A 28 5.62 15.24 4.95
CA VAL A 28 6.22 14.11 4.22
C VAL A 28 5.26 13.67 3.13
N LYS A 29 5.63 13.91 1.88
CA LYS A 29 4.83 13.43 0.74
C LYS A 29 4.86 11.89 0.66
N PRO A 30 3.70 11.25 0.44
CA PRO A 30 3.66 9.82 0.20
C PRO A 30 4.35 9.43 -1.11
N ALA A 31 4.99 8.27 -1.13
CA ALA A 31 5.67 7.76 -2.32
C ALA A 31 4.68 6.97 -3.22
N PRO A 32 4.92 6.91 -4.55
CA PRO A 32 4.03 6.18 -5.47
C PRO A 32 3.81 4.71 -5.09
N GLY A 33 2.57 4.37 -4.74
CA GLY A 33 2.20 3.00 -4.31
C GLY A 33 2.65 2.62 -2.90
N GLU A 34 3.04 3.60 -2.07
CA GLU A 34 3.32 3.42 -0.65
C GLU A 34 2.09 2.96 0.14
N LEU A 35 2.34 2.18 1.19
CA LEU A 35 1.33 1.69 2.11
C LEU A 35 1.11 2.70 3.25
N LEU A 36 -0.14 2.92 3.68
CA LEU A 36 -0.48 3.91 4.72
C LEU A 36 0.40 3.78 5.96
N SER A 37 0.55 2.58 6.53
CA SER A 37 1.42 2.35 7.69
C SER A 37 2.86 2.77 7.44
N SER A 38 3.38 2.55 6.23
CA SER A 38 4.75 2.92 5.86
C SER A 38 4.95 4.43 5.77
N TRP A 39 3.99 5.12 5.18
CA TRP A 39 3.95 6.58 5.16
C TRP A 39 3.84 7.14 6.58
N LEU A 40 2.94 6.61 7.42
CA LEU A 40 2.79 7.01 8.82
C LEU A 40 4.07 6.77 9.64
N HIS A 41 4.81 5.69 9.40
CA HIS A 41 6.11 5.48 10.06
C HIS A 41 7.17 6.48 9.62
N ARG A 42 7.20 6.88 8.33
CA ARG A 42 8.10 7.94 7.84
C ARG A 42 7.71 9.31 8.37
N LEU A 43 6.42 9.63 8.39
CA LEU A 43 5.87 10.87 8.94
C LEU A 43 6.18 11.00 10.43
N ALA A 44 5.98 9.93 11.21
CA ALA A 44 6.37 9.86 12.61
C ALA A 44 7.87 10.12 12.79
N HIS A 45 8.71 9.41 12.04
CA HIS A 45 10.17 9.54 12.11
C HIS A 45 10.66 10.95 11.74
N ALA A 46 10.09 11.55 10.69
CA ALA A 46 10.42 12.91 10.27
C ALA A 46 10.05 13.97 11.32
N ASN A 47 8.99 13.71 12.10
CA ASN A 47 8.54 14.56 13.20
C ASN A 47 9.10 14.12 14.58
N GLY A 48 10.19 13.35 14.60
CA GLY A 48 10.88 12.95 15.83
C GLY A 48 10.16 11.91 16.71
N ALA A 49 9.05 11.34 16.24
CA ALA A 49 8.24 10.37 16.98
C ALA A 49 8.58 8.92 16.57
N PRO A 50 9.00 8.05 17.49
CA PRO A 50 9.11 6.61 17.21
C PRO A 50 7.74 5.98 16.90
N PRO A 51 7.63 5.07 15.92
CA PRO A 51 6.36 4.44 15.51
C PRO A 51 5.49 3.87 16.64
N ARG A 52 6.08 3.35 17.72
CA ARG A 52 5.35 2.82 18.89
C ARG A 52 4.45 3.86 19.54
N TYR A 53 4.89 5.11 19.60
CA TYR A 53 4.19 6.20 20.29
C TYR A 53 3.25 6.97 19.36
N PHE A 54 3.55 7.00 18.06
CA PHE A 54 2.74 7.73 17.08
C PHE A 54 1.29 7.20 16.96
N GLY A 55 1.06 5.91 17.19
CA GLY A 55 -0.30 5.35 17.26
C GLY A 55 -1.19 6.05 18.29
N ALA A 56 -0.63 6.48 19.44
CA ALA A 56 -1.38 7.24 20.45
C ALA A 56 -1.71 8.67 19.99
N VAL A 57 -0.79 9.33 19.26
CA VAL A 57 -1.01 10.66 18.65
C VAL A 57 -2.19 10.63 17.68
N LEU A 58 -2.33 9.53 16.93
CA LEU A 58 -3.43 9.31 15.98
C LEU A 58 -4.76 8.88 16.64
N GLY A 59 -4.82 8.72 17.96
CA GLY A 59 -5.97 8.11 18.64
C GLY A 59 -6.16 6.61 18.36
N ALA A 60 -5.17 5.97 17.72
CA ALA A 60 -5.14 4.55 17.36
C ALA A 60 -4.22 3.76 18.31
N ALA A 61 -4.36 3.98 19.62
CA ALA A 61 -3.53 3.32 20.63
C ALA A 61 -3.81 1.81 20.67
N GLY A 62 -2.75 0.99 20.62
CA GLY A 62 -2.87 -0.47 20.64
C GLY A 62 -1.67 -1.16 19.99
N GLY A 63 -1.72 -2.50 19.94
CA GLY A 63 -0.60 -3.33 19.48
C GLY A 63 -0.23 -3.12 18.00
N ALA A 64 -0.96 -3.75 17.09
CA ALA A 64 -0.66 -3.71 15.65
C ALA A 64 -1.29 -2.50 14.93
N TRP A 65 -1.26 -1.32 15.57
CA TRP A 65 -2.07 -0.15 15.20
C TRP A 65 -1.96 0.21 13.70
N SER A 66 -0.75 0.31 13.17
CA SER A 66 -0.55 0.75 11.78
C SER A 66 -1.03 -0.30 10.77
N ALA A 67 -0.88 -1.58 11.08
CA ALA A 67 -1.39 -2.70 10.28
C ALA A 67 -2.92 -2.84 10.34
N GLN A 68 -3.57 -2.26 11.37
CA GLN A 68 -5.03 -2.12 11.44
C GLN A 68 -5.51 -0.94 10.58
N LEU A 69 -4.84 0.22 10.67
CA LEU A 69 -5.16 1.39 9.83
C LEU A 69 -5.04 1.07 8.33
N ASP A 70 -4.07 0.25 7.92
CA ASP A 70 -3.97 -0.22 6.53
C ASP A 70 -5.21 -0.99 6.03
N ARG A 71 -6.02 -1.56 6.93
CA ARG A 71 -7.22 -2.35 6.60
C ARG A 71 -8.49 -1.52 6.62
N HIS A 72 -8.55 -0.55 7.52
CA HIS A 72 -9.62 0.41 7.65
C HIS A 72 -9.06 1.65 8.35
N LEU A 73 -9.11 2.79 7.67
CA LEU A 73 -8.74 4.10 8.19
C LEU A 73 -10.01 4.77 8.74
N PRO A 74 -10.16 4.96 10.07
CA PRO A 74 -11.35 5.61 10.62
C PRO A 74 -11.38 7.11 10.28
N ASP A 75 -12.58 7.67 10.06
CA ASP A 75 -12.75 9.08 9.67
C ASP A 75 -12.19 10.09 10.68
N ALA A 76 -12.10 9.73 11.96
CA ALA A 76 -11.42 10.54 12.97
C ALA A 76 -9.91 10.66 12.69
N VAL A 77 -9.27 9.54 12.35
CA VAL A 77 -7.84 9.50 11.99
C VAL A 77 -7.62 10.17 10.64
N ARG A 78 -8.50 9.94 9.65
CA ARG A 78 -8.43 10.59 8.32
C ARG A 78 -8.49 12.12 8.43
N ARG A 79 -9.41 12.66 9.23
CA ARG A 79 -9.52 14.11 9.49
C ARG A 79 -8.27 14.66 10.17
N LEU A 80 -7.77 13.99 11.21
CA LEU A 80 -6.52 14.37 11.88
C LEU A 80 -5.35 14.46 10.87
N LEU A 81 -5.20 13.48 9.98
CA LEU A 81 -4.15 13.50 8.95
C LEU A 81 -4.32 14.67 7.97
N LEU A 82 -5.55 15.02 7.58
CA LEU A 82 -5.85 16.17 6.72
C LEU A 82 -5.59 17.52 7.42
N ASP A 83 -5.94 17.64 8.71
CA ASP A 83 -5.74 18.86 9.49
C ASP A 83 -4.25 19.14 9.77
N HIS A 84 -3.45 18.07 9.92
CA HIS A 84 -2.05 18.16 10.35
C HIS A 84 -1.00 18.05 9.24
N THR A 85 -1.37 17.72 7.98
CA THR A 85 -0.42 17.59 6.84
C THR A 85 -0.79 18.49 5.66
N SER A 86 -0.01 18.50 4.58
CA SER A 86 -0.39 19.16 3.32
C SER A 86 -1.00 18.21 2.27
N ILE A 87 -1.25 16.95 2.64
CA ILE A 87 -1.59 15.89 1.69
C ILE A 87 -3.06 15.95 1.31
N CYS A 88 -3.38 15.78 0.03
CA CYS A 88 -4.78 15.86 -0.41
C CYS A 88 -5.58 14.61 0.00
N PRO A 89 -6.93 14.70 0.09
CA PRO A 89 -7.77 13.57 0.48
C PRO A 89 -7.56 12.31 -0.38
N GLU A 90 -7.37 12.50 -1.68
CA GLU A 90 -7.20 11.44 -2.68
C GLU A 90 -5.84 10.73 -2.53
N GLU A 91 -4.79 11.45 -2.13
CA GLU A 91 -3.49 10.85 -1.82
C GLU A 91 -3.57 9.98 -0.56
N ILE A 92 -4.25 10.43 0.51
CA ILE A 92 -4.44 9.65 1.74
C ILE A 92 -5.25 8.38 1.46
N ASP A 93 -6.36 8.49 0.72
CA ASP A 93 -7.16 7.33 0.33
C ASP A 93 -6.36 6.39 -0.61
N GLY A 94 -5.50 6.98 -1.45
CA GLY A 94 -4.52 6.30 -2.30
C GLY A 94 -3.46 5.48 -1.54
N LEU A 95 -3.30 5.67 -0.23
CA LEU A 95 -2.45 4.82 0.62
C LEU A 95 -3.17 3.58 1.18
N CYS A 96 -4.50 3.64 1.28
CA CYS A 96 -5.33 2.59 1.83
C CYS A 96 -5.70 1.52 0.80
N LEU A 97 -5.37 0.25 1.06
CA LEU A 97 -5.91 -0.86 0.26
C LEU A 97 -7.34 -1.25 0.65
N ALA A 98 -7.91 -0.65 1.69
CA ALA A 98 -9.29 -0.87 2.14
C ALA A 98 -10.31 -0.70 0.98
N ASN A 99 -10.18 0.41 0.25
CA ASN A 99 -11.11 0.81 -0.83
C ASN A 99 -10.79 0.13 -2.17
N SER A 100 -9.85 -0.81 -2.21
CA SER A 100 -9.53 -1.57 -3.41
C SER A 100 -10.31 -2.89 -3.44
N PRO A 101 -10.83 -3.33 -4.60
CA PRO A 101 -11.37 -4.70 -4.75
C PRO A 101 -10.34 -5.80 -4.45
N LEU A 102 -9.04 -5.48 -4.52
CA LEU A 102 -7.94 -6.37 -4.11
C LEU A 102 -7.78 -6.52 -2.58
N SER A 103 -8.57 -5.79 -1.78
CA SER A 103 -8.56 -5.86 -0.31
C SER A 103 -8.76 -7.29 0.23
N ILE A 104 -9.60 -8.08 -0.46
CA ILE A 104 -9.88 -9.49 -0.16
C ILE A 104 -8.65 -10.40 -0.36
N VAL A 105 -7.72 -10.02 -1.24
CA VAL A 105 -6.51 -10.81 -1.59
C VAL A 105 -5.37 -10.60 -0.59
N ARG A 106 -5.58 -9.82 0.47
CA ARG A 106 -4.50 -9.42 1.38
C ARG A 106 -4.10 -10.53 2.35
N LEU A 107 -2.81 -10.56 2.66
CA LEU A 107 -2.24 -11.35 3.75
C LEU A 107 -3.00 -11.09 5.05
N ARG A 108 -3.22 -12.13 5.86
CA ARG A 108 -3.94 -12.00 7.13
C ARG A 108 -3.05 -11.33 8.19
N LEU A 109 -3.65 -10.43 8.98
CA LEU A 109 -2.98 -9.88 10.15
C LEU A 109 -3.08 -10.86 11.30
N ARG A 110 -1.94 -11.37 11.76
CA ARG A 110 -1.81 -12.00 13.07
C ARG A 110 -1.41 -10.93 14.08
N THR A 111 -2.28 -10.72 15.06
CA THR A 111 -2.07 -9.76 16.16
C THR A 111 -1.26 -10.36 17.31
N ARG A 112 -1.32 -11.68 17.51
CA ARG A 112 -0.49 -12.39 18.48
C ARG A 112 0.97 -12.49 18.00
N PRO A 113 1.98 -12.20 18.87
CA PRO A 113 3.38 -12.51 18.60
C PRO A 113 3.59 -13.98 18.23
N GLN A 114 4.70 -14.26 17.56
CA GLN A 114 5.17 -15.64 17.39
C GLN A 114 5.93 -16.06 18.65
N ASP A 115 5.21 -16.76 19.53
CA ASP A 115 5.79 -17.45 20.68
C ASP A 115 6.80 -18.51 20.17
N ALA A 116 7.86 -18.79 20.93
CA ALA A 116 8.86 -19.79 20.54
C ALA A 116 8.18 -21.18 20.38
N GLY A 117 8.19 -21.72 19.16
CA GLY A 117 7.43 -22.93 18.78
C GLY A 117 6.22 -22.67 17.85
N THR A 118 5.82 -21.43 17.62
CA THR A 118 4.77 -21.13 16.61
C THR A 118 5.26 -21.41 15.18
N SER A 119 4.39 -22.02 14.37
CA SER A 119 4.73 -22.48 13.02
C SER A 119 5.17 -21.33 12.09
N THR A 120 6.37 -21.47 11.50
CA THR A 120 6.92 -20.55 10.50
C THR A 120 6.16 -20.58 9.17
N ALA A 121 5.24 -21.53 8.98
CA ALA A 121 4.33 -21.61 7.85
C ALA A 121 3.28 -20.48 7.83
N GLN A 122 3.15 -19.69 8.90
CA GLN A 122 2.11 -18.67 9.04
C GLN A 122 2.52 -17.28 8.53
N SER A 123 1.57 -16.61 7.90
CA SER A 123 1.71 -15.28 7.28
C SER A 123 2.13 -14.19 8.27
N SER A 124 3.12 -13.38 7.88
CA SER A 124 3.16 -11.97 8.27
C SER A 124 2.16 -11.18 7.42
N TRP A 125 1.59 -10.12 7.99
CA TRP A 125 0.68 -9.20 7.30
C TRP A 125 1.38 -8.34 6.23
N LEU A 126 2.71 -8.21 6.34
CA LEU A 126 3.58 -7.42 5.50
C LEU A 126 4.78 -8.25 5.04
N GLN A 127 5.19 -8.01 3.81
CA GLN A 127 6.40 -8.53 3.17
C GLN A 127 7.08 -7.41 2.37
N PHE A 128 8.29 -7.66 1.89
CA PHE A 128 9.14 -6.65 1.25
C PHE A 128 10.12 -7.24 0.24
N CYS A 129 10.56 -6.39 -0.69
CA CYS A 129 11.74 -6.66 -1.52
C CYS A 129 12.97 -6.05 -0.84
N PRO A 130 14.00 -6.84 -0.48
CA PRO A 130 15.20 -6.28 0.13
C PRO A 130 16.00 -5.40 -0.85
N THR A 131 15.89 -5.62 -2.16
CA THR A 131 16.58 -4.80 -3.16
C THR A 131 15.93 -3.42 -3.30
N CYS A 132 14.59 -3.34 -3.34
CA CYS A 132 13.87 -2.05 -3.22
C CYS A 132 14.30 -1.27 -1.97
N LEU A 133 14.29 -1.89 -0.79
CA LEU A 133 14.68 -1.20 0.46
C LEU A 133 16.16 -0.74 0.50
N ARG A 134 17.00 -1.15 -0.47
CA ARG A 134 18.39 -0.69 -0.62
C ARG A 134 18.53 0.40 -1.69
N GLU A 135 17.76 0.30 -2.78
CA GLU A 135 17.82 1.24 -3.92
C GLU A 135 16.90 2.45 -3.78
N ASP A 136 15.85 2.37 -2.97
CA ASP A 136 14.92 3.47 -2.75
C ASP A 136 15.62 4.57 -1.93
N ALA A 137 15.77 5.77 -2.50
CA ALA A 137 16.41 6.91 -1.83
C ALA A 137 15.79 7.26 -0.47
N VAL A 138 14.48 7.02 -0.32
CA VAL A 138 13.79 6.95 0.98
C VAL A 138 13.03 5.62 1.04
N PRO A 139 13.51 4.61 1.79
CA PRO A 139 12.91 3.27 1.78
C PRO A 139 11.47 3.22 2.31
N TYR A 140 10.59 2.55 1.54
CA TYR A 140 9.18 2.40 1.88
C TYR A 140 8.60 1.02 1.52
N PHE A 141 7.59 0.62 2.31
CA PHE A 141 6.79 -0.58 2.03
C PHE A 141 5.64 -0.24 1.09
N ARG A 142 5.43 -1.12 0.10
CA ARG A 142 4.49 -0.90 -0.99
C ARG A 142 3.16 -1.61 -0.74
N ARG A 143 2.04 -0.99 -1.12
CA ARG A 143 0.68 -1.57 -1.06
C ARG A 143 0.62 -2.98 -1.63
N SER A 144 1.16 -3.16 -2.84
CA SER A 144 1.16 -4.44 -3.56
C SER A 144 1.87 -5.58 -2.84
N TRP A 145 2.77 -5.27 -1.91
CA TRP A 145 3.40 -6.28 -1.07
C TRP A 145 2.44 -6.85 -0.02
N THR A 146 1.32 -6.20 0.33
CA THR A 146 0.34 -6.80 1.26
C THR A 146 -0.56 -7.86 0.60
N LEU A 147 -0.48 -8.02 -0.73
CA LEU A 147 -1.26 -9.03 -1.48
C LEU A 147 -0.67 -10.43 -1.26
N ALA A 148 -1.51 -11.41 -0.95
CA ALA A 148 -1.08 -12.76 -0.64
C ALA A 148 -0.68 -13.57 -1.89
N THR A 149 -1.18 -13.18 -3.08
CA THR A 149 -0.69 -13.72 -4.37
C THR A 149 0.70 -13.21 -4.73
N ARG A 150 1.16 -12.11 -4.12
CA ARG A 150 2.48 -11.52 -4.38
C ARG A 150 3.56 -12.34 -3.66
N VAL A 151 4.43 -12.99 -4.41
CA VAL A 151 5.58 -13.79 -3.96
C VAL A 151 6.92 -13.27 -4.51
N SER A 152 6.94 -12.43 -5.54
CA SER A 152 8.14 -11.80 -6.10
C SER A 152 8.04 -10.28 -6.20
N CYS A 153 9.20 -9.63 -6.36
CA CYS A 153 9.26 -8.22 -6.72
C CYS A 153 9.09 -8.04 -8.24
N PHE A 154 8.07 -7.30 -8.68
CA PHE A 154 7.88 -7.01 -10.11
C PHE A 154 8.94 -6.06 -10.69
N ARG A 155 9.69 -5.32 -9.84
CA ARG A 155 10.84 -4.49 -10.27
C ARG A 155 12.12 -5.32 -10.41
N HIS A 156 12.40 -6.20 -9.45
CA HIS A 156 13.71 -6.87 -9.32
C HIS A 156 13.71 -8.36 -9.65
N GLY A 157 12.55 -8.99 -9.85
CA GLY A 157 12.42 -10.43 -10.06
C GLY A 157 12.85 -11.31 -8.88
N CYS A 158 13.32 -10.74 -7.76
CA CYS A 158 13.72 -11.50 -6.58
C CYS A 158 12.51 -11.96 -5.76
N ARG A 159 12.72 -13.01 -4.96
CA ARG A 159 11.75 -13.43 -3.94
C ARG A 159 11.48 -12.28 -2.96
N LEU A 160 10.25 -12.10 -2.51
CA LEU A 160 9.99 -11.23 -1.36
C LEU A 160 10.46 -11.91 -0.05
N ARG A 161 10.37 -11.18 1.05
CA ARG A 161 10.53 -11.71 2.42
C ARG A 161 9.45 -11.15 3.31
N ASP A 162 8.98 -11.95 4.27
CA ASP A 162 7.95 -11.56 5.24
C ASP A 162 8.48 -11.52 6.69
N ARG A 163 9.80 -11.75 6.84
CA ARG A 163 10.54 -11.94 8.09
C ARG A 163 11.92 -11.29 8.04
N CYS A 164 12.47 -10.96 9.21
CA CYS A 164 13.84 -10.49 9.34
C CYS A 164 14.85 -11.60 8.95
N PRO A 165 15.84 -11.32 8.09
CA PRO A 165 16.86 -12.29 7.69
C PRO A 165 17.96 -12.54 8.75
N SER A 166 17.91 -11.87 9.91
CA SER A 166 18.82 -12.12 11.03
C SER A 166 18.17 -12.89 12.18
N CYS A 167 16.93 -12.55 12.58
CA CYS A 167 16.26 -13.18 13.73
C CYS A 167 14.99 -13.98 13.40
N GLY A 168 14.60 -14.08 12.12
CA GLY A 168 13.42 -14.86 11.70
C GLY A 168 12.04 -14.30 12.07
N GLN A 169 11.99 -13.27 12.93
CA GLN A 169 10.74 -12.63 13.38
C GLN A 169 9.99 -11.95 12.23
N GLY A 170 8.66 -12.00 12.29
CA GLY A 170 7.77 -11.33 11.33
C GLY A 170 7.83 -9.79 11.48
N LEU A 171 7.46 -9.06 10.43
CA LEU A 171 7.56 -7.60 10.45
C LEU A 171 6.55 -6.93 11.40
N ALA A 172 7.08 -6.15 12.35
CA ALA A 172 6.29 -5.31 13.26
C ALA A 172 6.89 -3.90 13.45
N PRO A 173 7.00 -3.05 12.39
CA PRO A 173 7.60 -1.72 12.52
C PRO A 173 6.87 -0.82 13.54
N PHE A 174 5.56 -1.02 13.72
CA PHE A 174 4.75 -0.37 14.75
C PHE A 174 5.22 -0.61 16.20
N LYS A 175 6.05 -1.62 16.48
CA LYS A 175 6.63 -1.84 17.82
C LYS A 175 7.83 -0.95 18.12
N ARG A 176 8.33 -0.17 17.14
CA ARG A 176 9.59 0.56 17.24
C ARG A 176 9.52 1.74 18.20
N ASP A 177 10.26 1.65 19.30
CA ASP A 177 10.37 2.66 20.36
C ASP A 177 11.54 3.65 20.21
N ARG A 178 12.52 3.34 19.34
CA ARG A 178 13.63 4.22 19.00
C ARG A 178 13.42 4.92 17.65
N LEU A 179 13.96 6.13 17.51
CA LEU A 179 13.93 6.90 16.27
C LEU A 179 14.92 6.31 15.25
N VAL A 180 14.49 5.24 14.56
CA VAL A 180 15.29 4.52 13.55
C VAL A 180 14.39 4.24 12.34
N PRO A 181 14.91 4.36 11.10
CA PRO A 181 14.12 4.13 9.89
C PRO A 181 13.47 2.74 9.79
N GLN A 182 12.37 2.66 9.05
CA GLN A 182 11.55 1.45 8.96
C GLN A 182 12.19 0.25 8.24
N GLN A 183 13.34 0.43 7.56
CA GLN A 183 14.12 -0.66 6.96
C GLN A 183 15.00 -1.43 7.96
N TYR A 184 14.94 -1.11 9.26
CA TYR A 184 15.62 -1.86 10.33
C TYR A 184 14.63 -2.75 11.11
N CYS A 185 15.08 -3.91 11.57
CA CYS A 185 14.25 -4.84 12.32
C CYS A 185 13.87 -4.29 13.69
N ALA A 186 12.57 -4.20 13.99
CA ALA A 186 12.07 -3.74 15.28
C ALA A 186 12.50 -4.61 16.49
N PHE A 187 12.97 -5.84 16.27
CA PHE A 187 13.33 -6.80 17.33
C PHE A 187 14.83 -6.99 17.56
N CYS A 188 15.67 -6.84 16.52
CA CYS A 188 17.11 -7.15 16.60
C CYS A 188 18.00 -6.12 15.91
N ASP A 189 17.46 -4.96 15.54
CA ASP A 189 18.14 -3.84 14.88
C ASP A 189 18.81 -4.13 13.53
N ALA A 190 18.86 -5.38 13.07
CA ALA A 190 19.48 -5.72 11.80
C ALA A 190 18.75 -5.08 10.60
N HIS A 191 19.52 -4.55 9.66
CA HIS A 191 19.02 -4.01 8.41
C HIS A 191 18.29 -5.08 7.58
N LEU A 192 17.06 -4.82 7.16
CA LEU A 192 16.20 -5.79 6.47
C LEU A 192 16.68 -6.08 5.03
N ALA A 193 17.37 -5.11 4.41
CA ALA A 193 17.81 -5.16 3.01
C ALA A 193 18.98 -6.12 2.70
N LYS A 194 19.16 -7.23 3.43
CA LYS A 194 20.09 -8.30 3.01
C LYS A 194 19.60 -8.89 1.68
N PRO A 195 20.45 -9.13 0.66
CA PRO A 195 20.01 -9.71 -0.62
C PRO A 195 19.23 -11.03 -0.49
N THR A 196 18.46 -11.36 -1.52
CA THR A 196 17.72 -12.63 -1.63
C THR A 196 17.75 -13.10 -3.08
N GLY A 197 17.84 -14.41 -3.30
CA GLY A 197 17.95 -14.96 -4.65
C GLY A 197 16.71 -14.73 -5.53
N PRO A 198 16.85 -14.86 -6.87
CA PRO A 198 15.77 -14.69 -7.83
C PRO A 198 14.56 -15.58 -7.53
N ALA A 199 13.37 -15.15 -7.95
CA ALA A 199 12.18 -15.99 -8.02
C ALA A 199 12.17 -16.75 -9.35
N SER A 200 11.72 -18.01 -9.34
CA SER A 200 11.68 -18.82 -10.57
C SER A 200 10.79 -18.18 -11.64
N LEU A 201 11.13 -18.41 -12.91
CA LEU A 201 10.42 -17.79 -14.03
C LEU A 201 8.95 -18.21 -14.08
N GLY A 202 8.67 -19.50 -13.84
CA GLY A 202 7.32 -20.04 -13.77
C GLY A 202 6.49 -19.39 -12.66
N ALA A 203 7.03 -19.28 -11.44
CA ALA A 203 6.34 -18.62 -10.32
C ALA A 203 6.02 -17.15 -10.63
N ARG A 204 6.94 -16.42 -11.29
CA ARG A 204 6.72 -15.02 -11.71
C ARG A 204 5.65 -14.89 -12.80
N ARG A 205 5.63 -15.79 -13.79
CA ARG A 205 4.60 -15.81 -14.85
C ARG A 205 3.21 -16.10 -14.28
N LEU A 206 3.10 -17.11 -13.41
CA LEU A 206 1.87 -17.46 -12.71
C LEU A 206 1.35 -16.29 -11.86
N GLU A 207 2.24 -15.66 -11.09
CA GLU A 207 1.94 -14.50 -10.26
C GLU A 207 1.46 -13.29 -11.08
N ARG A 208 2.09 -12.99 -12.22
CA ARG A 208 1.66 -11.92 -13.14
C ARG A 208 0.28 -12.19 -13.71
N LEU A 209 0.04 -13.38 -14.28
CA LEU A 209 -1.28 -13.78 -14.77
C LEU A 209 -2.36 -13.62 -13.69
N ILE A 210 -2.06 -13.99 -12.44
CA ILE A 210 -2.98 -13.81 -11.32
C ILE A 210 -3.23 -12.33 -11.01
N ASP A 211 -2.19 -11.47 -10.94
CA ASP A 211 -2.34 -10.03 -10.69
C ASP A 211 -3.24 -9.39 -11.76
N ASP A 212 -3.01 -9.73 -13.03
CA ASP A 212 -3.73 -9.24 -14.20
C ASP A 212 -5.20 -9.71 -14.22
N LEU A 213 -5.46 -11.01 -14.01
CA LEU A 213 -6.82 -11.54 -13.93
C LEU A 213 -7.61 -10.95 -12.75
N LEU A 214 -6.94 -10.67 -11.62
CA LEU A 214 -7.57 -10.00 -10.48
C LEU A 214 -7.92 -8.53 -10.80
N ARG A 215 -7.06 -7.82 -11.53
CA ARG A 215 -7.33 -6.46 -12.02
C ARG A 215 -8.49 -6.44 -13.03
N LEU A 216 -8.63 -7.49 -13.85
CA LEU A 216 -9.75 -7.67 -14.78
C LEU A 216 -11.07 -7.96 -14.05
N ASP A 217 -11.13 -8.91 -13.11
CA ASP A 217 -12.33 -9.14 -12.27
C ASP A 217 -12.71 -7.87 -11.48
N SER A 218 -11.71 -7.08 -11.05
CA SER A 218 -11.93 -5.80 -10.37
C SER A 218 -12.55 -4.73 -11.28
N ALA A 219 -12.15 -4.68 -12.56
CA ALA A 219 -12.66 -3.70 -13.52
C ALA A 219 -14.05 -4.08 -14.05
N GLY A 220 -14.25 -5.35 -14.44
CA GLY A 220 -15.54 -5.84 -14.95
C GLY A 220 -16.65 -5.92 -13.89
N ARG A 221 -16.30 -5.81 -12.60
CA ARG A 221 -17.28 -5.78 -11.50
C ARG A 221 -18.11 -4.53 -11.38
N ALA A 222 -17.80 -3.47 -12.13
CA ALA A 222 -18.71 -2.35 -12.29
C ALA A 222 -20.05 -2.75 -12.96
N GLN A 223 -20.18 -3.98 -13.49
CA GLN A 223 -21.25 -4.38 -14.41
C GLN A 223 -21.97 -5.73 -14.08
N GLY A 224 -21.79 -6.38 -12.91
CA GLY A 224 -22.67 -7.54 -12.58
C GLY A 224 -22.35 -8.48 -11.42
N ASP A 225 -23.35 -9.32 -11.09
CA ASP A 225 -23.50 -10.16 -9.88
C ASP A 225 -22.75 -11.53 -9.91
N ARG A 226 -21.60 -11.63 -10.58
CA ARG A 226 -20.83 -12.90 -10.59
C ARG A 226 -20.03 -13.06 -9.28
N LYS A 227 -19.79 -14.29 -8.81
CA LYS A 227 -18.88 -14.56 -7.68
C LYS A 227 -17.42 -14.19 -8.01
N SER A 228 -16.79 -13.34 -7.22
CA SER A 228 -15.43 -12.80 -7.48
C SER A 228 -14.37 -13.87 -7.66
N LEU A 229 -13.53 -13.69 -8.69
CA LEU A 229 -12.30 -14.46 -8.87
C LEU A 229 -11.41 -14.34 -7.63
N ALA A 230 -11.27 -13.13 -7.09
CA ALA A 230 -10.53 -12.87 -5.88
C ALA A 230 -11.11 -13.66 -4.68
N ALA A 231 -12.42 -13.58 -4.46
CA ALA A 231 -13.09 -14.32 -3.38
C ALA A 231 -12.95 -15.85 -3.52
N ARG A 232 -12.98 -16.36 -4.75
CA ARG A 232 -12.75 -17.78 -5.06
C ARG A 232 -11.30 -18.17 -4.78
N LEU A 233 -10.34 -17.46 -5.35
CA LEU A 233 -8.90 -17.76 -5.24
C LEU A 233 -8.43 -17.81 -3.78
N MET A 234 -8.98 -16.96 -2.91
CA MET A 234 -8.62 -16.92 -1.48
C MET A 234 -9.24 -18.06 -0.65
N ARG A 235 -10.15 -18.86 -1.23
CA ARG A 235 -10.78 -20.03 -0.61
C ARG A 235 -10.22 -21.36 -1.11
N TYR A 236 -9.58 -21.41 -2.28
CA TYR A 236 -8.97 -22.65 -2.76
C TYR A 236 -7.82 -23.08 -1.84
N PRO A 237 -7.77 -24.35 -1.42
CA PRO A 237 -6.75 -24.83 -0.51
C PRO A 237 -5.39 -24.94 -1.21
N VAL A 238 -4.36 -24.95 -0.37
CA VAL A 238 -2.94 -25.06 -0.70
C VAL A 238 -2.33 -26.09 0.24
N PRO A 239 -1.76 -27.19 -0.28
CA PRO A 239 -1.05 -28.17 0.54
C PRO A 239 0.32 -27.63 0.98
N PHE A 240 0.70 -27.94 2.22
CA PHE A 240 2.04 -27.67 2.75
C PHE A 240 2.42 -28.77 3.75
N GLY A 241 3.34 -29.66 3.34
CA GLY A 241 3.60 -30.89 4.10
C GLY A 241 2.31 -31.72 4.24
N PRO A 242 1.99 -32.25 5.44
CA PRO A 242 0.77 -33.04 5.67
C PRO A 242 -0.51 -32.20 5.84
N ALA A 243 -0.42 -30.86 5.80
CA ALA A 243 -1.53 -29.96 6.13
C ALA A 243 -2.03 -29.17 4.90
N THR A 244 -3.23 -28.60 5.01
CA THR A 244 -3.80 -27.67 4.03
C THR A 244 -4.20 -26.34 4.68
N SER A 245 -4.09 -25.24 3.94
CA SER A 245 -4.60 -23.91 4.33
C SER A 245 -4.94 -23.12 3.07
N THR A 246 -5.18 -21.80 3.16
CA THR A 246 -5.35 -20.94 1.97
C THR A 246 -4.29 -19.84 1.91
N ILE A 247 -4.01 -19.37 0.70
CA ILE A 247 -2.92 -18.41 0.39
C ILE A 247 -2.82 -17.25 1.41
N PRO A 248 -3.89 -16.53 1.82
CA PRO A 248 -3.79 -15.42 2.78
C PRO A 248 -3.17 -15.72 4.15
N PHE A 249 -3.22 -16.97 4.60
CA PHE A 249 -2.75 -17.38 5.93
C PHE A 249 -1.30 -17.88 5.92
N LEU A 250 -0.74 -18.13 4.75
CA LEU A 250 0.56 -18.78 4.57
C LEU A 250 1.72 -17.77 4.50
N SER A 251 2.86 -18.15 5.08
CA SER A 251 4.10 -17.37 5.01
C SER A 251 4.61 -17.28 3.58
N HIS A 252 5.44 -16.26 3.30
CA HIS A 252 6.05 -16.07 1.99
C HIS A 252 6.75 -17.34 1.50
N ARG A 253 7.51 -18.03 2.37
CA ARG A 253 8.22 -19.27 2.04
C ARG A 253 7.28 -20.34 1.47
N VAL A 254 6.15 -20.58 2.12
CA VAL A 254 5.19 -21.62 1.71
C VAL A 254 4.47 -21.21 0.42
N ARG A 255 4.01 -19.95 0.32
CA ARG A 255 3.33 -19.45 -0.89
C ARG A 255 4.24 -19.49 -2.12
N TYR A 256 5.50 -19.07 -1.96
CA TYR A 256 6.50 -19.11 -3.02
C TYR A 256 6.81 -20.54 -3.44
N ASP A 257 7.03 -21.47 -2.50
CA ASP A 257 7.32 -22.85 -2.86
C ASP A 257 6.15 -23.53 -3.58
N PHE A 258 4.91 -23.27 -3.14
CA PHE A 258 3.72 -23.73 -3.85
C PHE A 258 3.65 -23.19 -5.28
N PHE A 259 3.82 -21.88 -5.49
CA PHE A 259 3.81 -21.27 -6.84
C PHE A 259 4.92 -21.83 -7.71
N ARG A 260 6.13 -21.99 -7.15
CA ARG A 260 7.30 -22.57 -7.81
C ARG A 260 6.99 -23.99 -8.28
N ARG A 261 6.66 -24.90 -7.36
CA ARG A 261 6.39 -26.32 -7.64
C ARG A 261 5.25 -26.51 -8.62
N LEU A 262 4.18 -25.73 -8.47
CA LEU A 262 3.03 -25.75 -9.37
C LEU A 262 3.41 -25.34 -10.80
N SER A 263 4.26 -24.30 -10.94
CA SER A 263 4.74 -23.85 -12.25
C SER A 263 5.84 -24.73 -12.87
N GLU A 264 6.50 -25.54 -12.06
CA GLU A 264 7.56 -26.49 -12.46
C GLU A 264 7.01 -27.93 -12.55
N GLN A 265 5.68 -28.10 -12.52
CA GLN A 265 4.95 -29.38 -12.61
C GLN A 265 5.35 -30.42 -11.54
N GLN A 266 5.93 -29.98 -10.41
CA GLN A 266 6.33 -30.79 -9.24
C GLN A 266 5.18 -31.01 -8.22
N ILE A 267 3.94 -30.97 -8.70
CA ILE A 267 2.72 -31.28 -7.94
C ILE A 267 1.85 -32.14 -8.86
N GLU A 268 1.81 -33.44 -8.58
CA GLU A 268 1.00 -34.37 -9.36
C GLU A 268 -0.49 -34.14 -9.10
N ALA A 269 -1.29 -34.09 -10.17
CA ALA A 269 -2.74 -34.18 -10.10
C ALA A 269 -3.10 -35.67 -10.15
N ARG A 270 -3.80 -36.18 -9.12
CA ARG A 270 -4.22 -37.59 -9.08
C ARG A 270 -5.24 -37.94 -10.18
N ASP A 271 -5.96 -36.93 -10.69
CA ASP A 271 -6.78 -36.99 -11.90
C ASP A 271 -6.95 -35.56 -12.49
N PRO A 272 -6.73 -35.32 -13.81
CA PRO A 272 -6.99 -34.03 -14.46
C PRO A 272 -8.48 -33.66 -14.66
N THR A 273 -9.37 -34.66 -14.64
CA THR A 273 -10.81 -34.55 -14.90
C THR A 273 -11.62 -34.33 -13.63
N GLU A 274 -11.12 -34.77 -12.48
CA GLU A 274 -11.73 -34.49 -11.18
C GLU A 274 -11.82 -32.98 -10.91
N ARG A 275 -12.95 -32.56 -10.31
CA ARG A 275 -13.14 -31.20 -9.76
C ARG A 275 -12.41 -31.06 -8.41
N GLY A 276 -11.15 -31.47 -8.38
CA GLY A 276 -10.32 -31.50 -7.18
C GLY A 276 -9.99 -30.11 -6.60
N PRO A 277 -9.48 -30.08 -5.36
CA PRO A 277 -9.12 -28.85 -4.65
C PRO A 277 -8.06 -27.98 -5.37
N LEU A 278 -7.27 -28.57 -6.28
CA LEU A 278 -6.18 -27.89 -7.01
C LEU A 278 -6.53 -27.52 -8.46
N THR A 279 -7.70 -27.90 -8.98
CA THR A 279 -8.02 -27.76 -10.42
C THR A 279 -7.96 -26.30 -10.92
N LEU A 280 -8.28 -25.30 -10.08
CA LEU A 280 -8.07 -23.89 -10.46
C LEU A 280 -6.58 -23.52 -10.56
N TRP A 281 -5.77 -23.99 -9.62
CA TRP A 281 -4.33 -23.72 -9.57
C TRP A 281 -3.61 -24.31 -10.79
N PHE A 282 -3.92 -25.55 -11.16
CA PHE A 282 -3.38 -26.18 -12.37
C PHE A 282 -3.78 -25.45 -13.66
N ARG A 283 -5.04 -25.00 -13.77
CA ARG A 283 -5.49 -24.19 -14.91
C ARG A 283 -4.71 -22.87 -15.02
N LEU A 284 -4.56 -22.15 -13.90
CA LEU A 284 -3.78 -20.91 -13.87
C LEU A 284 -2.31 -21.14 -14.26
N ALA A 285 -1.68 -22.22 -13.78
CA ALA A 285 -0.30 -22.57 -14.12
C ALA A 285 -0.13 -22.85 -15.63
N ARG A 286 -0.99 -23.70 -16.21
CA ARG A 286 -0.97 -24.00 -17.65
C ARG A 286 -1.25 -22.76 -18.51
N THR A 287 -2.16 -21.88 -18.09
CA THR A 287 -2.39 -20.61 -18.81
C THR A 287 -1.20 -19.64 -18.69
N ALA A 288 -0.45 -19.69 -17.58
CA ALA A 288 0.71 -18.82 -17.35
C ALA A 288 1.91 -19.11 -18.26
N GLU A 289 2.02 -20.33 -18.79
CA GLU A 289 3.02 -20.69 -19.81
C GLU A 289 2.89 -19.80 -21.06
N ASN A 290 1.66 -19.54 -21.48
CA ASN A 290 1.33 -18.74 -22.68
C ASN A 290 1.05 -17.25 -22.39
N HIS A 291 1.17 -16.79 -21.13
CA HIS A 291 0.80 -15.43 -20.72
C HIS A 291 1.53 -14.34 -21.53
N ASN A 292 2.84 -14.48 -21.75
CA ASN A 292 3.61 -13.53 -22.56
C ASN A 292 3.11 -13.45 -24.02
N GLY A 293 2.64 -14.56 -24.58
CA GLY A 293 2.06 -14.60 -25.93
C GLY A 293 0.74 -13.83 -26.00
N LEU A 294 -0.13 -14.00 -24.99
CA LEU A 294 -1.40 -13.27 -24.88
C LEU A 294 -1.20 -11.77 -24.70
N VAL A 295 -0.25 -11.37 -23.83
CA VAL A 295 0.10 -9.96 -23.61
C VAL A 295 0.65 -9.33 -24.88
N ARG A 296 1.56 -10.01 -25.60
CA ARG A 296 2.09 -9.53 -26.88
C ARG A 296 0.99 -9.38 -27.92
N MET A 297 0.22 -10.44 -28.19
CA MET A 297 -0.89 -10.43 -29.15
C MET A 297 -1.86 -9.26 -28.92
N LEU A 298 -2.23 -8.98 -27.66
CA LEU A 298 -3.12 -7.87 -27.35
C LEU A 298 -2.44 -6.49 -27.45
N THR A 299 -1.12 -6.41 -27.20
CA THR A 299 -0.33 -5.19 -27.43
C THR A 299 -0.21 -4.87 -28.92
N ASP A 300 0.03 -5.89 -29.75
CA ASP A 300 0.13 -5.77 -31.21
C ASP A 300 -1.21 -5.29 -31.79
N GLN A 301 -2.31 -5.98 -31.47
CA GLN A 301 -3.67 -5.60 -31.85
C GLN A 301 -4.08 -4.19 -31.38
N LEU A 302 -3.65 -3.78 -30.19
CA LEU A 302 -3.88 -2.42 -29.70
C LEU A 302 -3.09 -1.37 -30.46
N SER A 303 -1.85 -1.68 -30.85
CA SER A 303 -0.99 -0.78 -31.64
C SER A 303 -1.56 -0.59 -33.05
N GLU A 304 -2.01 -1.68 -33.68
CA GLU A 304 -2.77 -1.66 -34.94
C GLU A 304 -4.06 -0.83 -34.82
N THR A 305 -4.81 -0.99 -33.73
CA THR A 305 -6.09 -0.28 -33.51
C THR A 305 -5.91 1.21 -33.20
N ALA A 306 -4.82 1.58 -32.52
CA ALA A 306 -4.54 2.95 -32.09
C ALA A 306 -3.84 3.81 -33.16
N GLY A 307 -3.25 3.21 -34.21
CA GLY A 307 -2.56 3.92 -35.28
C GLY A 307 -1.28 4.66 -34.84
N LEU A 308 -0.80 4.41 -33.62
CA LEU A 308 0.37 5.06 -33.04
C LEU A 308 1.24 4.00 -32.33
N GLY A 309 2.54 4.00 -32.64
CA GLY A 309 3.50 3.13 -31.98
C GLY A 309 3.60 3.45 -30.49
N LEU A 310 3.17 2.52 -29.65
CA LEU A 310 3.29 2.63 -28.19
C LEU A 310 4.76 2.77 -27.80
N ALA A 311 5.11 3.91 -27.18
CA ALA A 311 6.47 4.21 -26.76
C ALA A 311 7.02 3.12 -25.83
N SER A 312 8.27 2.72 -26.06
CA SER A 312 8.97 1.64 -25.34
C SER A 312 8.99 1.89 -23.82
N SER A 313 8.06 1.26 -23.12
CA SER A 313 8.04 1.19 -21.66
C SER A 313 8.95 0.05 -21.21
N SER A 314 9.90 0.34 -20.30
CA SER A 314 10.75 -0.67 -19.67
C SER A 314 10.00 -1.63 -18.72
N ARG A 315 8.69 -1.45 -18.54
CA ARG A 315 7.78 -2.43 -17.93
C ARG A 315 6.99 -3.17 -19.00
N GLU A 316 7.01 -4.50 -18.92
CA GLU A 316 6.02 -5.35 -19.58
C GLU A 316 4.59 -4.86 -19.27
N PRO A 317 3.72 -4.73 -20.29
CA PRO A 317 2.37 -4.19 -20.09
C PRO A 317 1.45 -5.16 -19.33
N ASP A 318 0.68 -4.61 -18.39
CA ASP A 318 -0.40 -5.28 -17.62
C ASP A 318 -1.57 -5.58 -18.56
N LEU A 319 -1.99 -6.86 -18.66
CA LEU A 319 -3.11 -7.29 -19.51
C LEU A 319 -4.42 -6.54 -19.20
N ALA A 320 -4.63 -6.15 -17.94
CA ALA A 320 -5.77 -5.34 -17.53
C ALA A 320 -5.63 -3.87 -17.93
N ALA A 321 -4.41 -3.35 -18.06
CA ALA A 321 -4.18 -2.03 -18.66
C ALA A 321 -4.47 -2.07 -20.16
N LEU A 322 -3.93 -3.07 -20.88
CA LEU A 322 -4.20 -3.28 -22.30
C LEU A 322 -5.71 -3.39 -22.58
N LEU A 323 -6.44 -4.28 -21.88
CA LEU A 323 -7.87 -4.45 -22.09
C LEU A 323 -8.71 -3.21 -21.73
N ARG A 324 -8.30 -2.40 -20.73
CA ARG A 324 -8.95 -1.11 -20.48
C ARG A 324 -8.71 -0.10 -21.61
N THR A 325 -7.51 -0.07 -22.19
CA THR A 325 -7.22 0.75 -23.38
C THR A 325 -8.05 0.27 -24.57
N ALA A 326 -8.22 -1.05 -24.76
CA ALA A 326 -9.04 -1.62 -25.84
C ALA A 326 -10.51 -1.22 -25.71
N ILE A 327 -11.06 -1.26 -24.49
CA ILE A 327 -12.43 -0.83 -24.21
C ILE A 327 -12.61 0.65 -24.53
N ARG A 328 -11.71 1.53 -24.04
CA ARG A 328 -11.77 2.98 -24.33
C ARG A 328 -11.70 3.29 -25.82
N LEU A 329 -10.74 2.70 -26.55
CA LEU A 329 -10.62 2.87 -28.01
C LEU A 329 -11.87 2.40 -28.76
N ARG A 330 -12.57 1.39 -28.23
CA ARG A 330 -13.85 0.92 -28.79
C ARG A 330 -15.00 1.86 -28.43
N GLU A 331 -15.05 2.38 -27.21
CA GLU A 331 -16.05 3.36 -26.77
C GLU A 331 -15.93 4.67 -27.57
N ASP A 332 -14.72 5.22 -27.71
CA ASP A 332 -14.41 6.40 -28.54
C ASP A 332 -14.88 6.20 -29.98
N ARG A 333 -14.53 5.06 -30.62
CA ARG A 333 -15.00 4.69 -31.96
C ARG A 333 -16.52 4.44 -32.07
N SER A 334 -17.21 4.24 -30.95
CA SER A 334 -18.66 4.01 -30.91
C SER A 334 -19.45 5.29 -30.62
N THR A 335 -18.78 6.40 -30.29
CA THR A 335 -19.46 7.70 -30.17
C THR A 335 -19.70 8.32 -31.56
N PRO A 336 -20.94 8.71 -31.90
CA PRO A 336 -21.22 9.37 -33.17
C PRO A 336 -20.63 10.79 -33.18
N VAL A 337 -20.20 11.25 -34.36
CA VAL A 337 -19.38 12.46 -34.60
C VAL A 337 -20.08 13.80 -34.24
N THR A 338 -21.35 13.78 -33.84
CA THR A 338 -22.24 14.95 -33.69
C THR A 338 -22.07 15.79 -32.41
N THR A 339 -20.90 15.81 -31.78
CA THR A 339 -20.53 16.83 -30.77
C THR A 339 -19.10 17.37 -30.89
N ARG A 340 -18.47 17.28 -32.07
CA ARG A 340 -17.29 18.12 -32.39
C ARG A 340 -17.73 19.49 -32.91
N ALA A 341 -18.37 20.27 -32.05
CA ALA A 341 -18.69 21.67 -32.32
C ALA A 341 -17.40 22.47 -32.44
N VAL A 342 -17.08 22.87 -33.66
CA VAL A 342 -16.00 23.80 -33.96
C VAL A 342 -16.38 25.19 -33.44
N SER A 343 -15.55 25.78 -32.60
CA SER A 343 -15.55 27.22 -32.32
C SER A 343 -14.19 27.80 -32.67
N TYR A 344 -14.03 28.17 -33.94
CA TYR A 344 -13.06 29.18 -34.35
C TYR A 344 -13.60 30.55 -33.92
N THR A 345 -12.82 31.29 -33.13
CA THR A 345 -12.79 32.76 -33.22
C THR A 345 -11.34 33.23 -33.19
N SER A 346 -11.04 34.19 -34.05
CA SER A 346 -9.73 34.81 -34.26
C SER A 346 -9.27 35.64 -33.06
N GLY A 347 -7.95 35.80 -32.91
CA GLY A 347 -7.36 36.52 -31.78
C GLY A 347 -7.13 38.03 -32.02
N ALA A 348 -6.54 38.66 -31.01
CA ALA A 348 -5.84 39.94 -31.06
C ALA A 348 -4.74 39.96 -29.99
N SER A 349 -3.62 40.64 -30.26
CA SER A 349 -2.66 41.12 -29.25
C SER A 349 -3.32 42.23 -28.38
N GLU A 350 -2.78 42.74 -27.26
CA GLU A 350 -1.38 42.97 -26.88
C GLU A 350 -1.26 43.30 -25.37
N ASP A 351 -0.18 42.84 -24.72
CA ASP A 351 0.57 43.49 -23.61
C ASP A 351 -0.04 43.88 -22.22
N PRO A 352 0.81 44.15 -21.18
CA PRO A 352 0.49 43.77 -19.79
C PRO A 352 0.51 44.90 -18.72
N ALA A 353 -0.26 44.72 -17.63
CA ALA A 353 -0.03 45.42 -16.36
C ALA A 353 -0.55 44.65 -15.12
N ARG A 354 0.18 44.74 -14.00
CA ARG A 354 -0.23 44.39 -12.62
C ARG A 354 -0.78 45.65 -11.90
N PRO A 355 -1.15 45.61 -10.60
CA PRO A 355 -2.13 44.75 -9.91
C PRO A 355 -3.10 45.58 -9.01
N ALA A 356 -4.27 45.05 -8.61
CA ALA A 356 -5.01 45.60 -7.46
C ALA A 356 -5.96 44.60 -6.78
N SER A 357 -6.11 44.82 -5.47
CA SER A 357 -6.96 44.14 -4.49
C SER A 357 -8.47 44.31 -4.65
N ALA A 358 -9.24 43.27 -4.29
CA ALA A 358 -10.56 43.37 -3.64
C ALA A 358 -10.82 42.05 -2.87
N SER A 359 -10.66 41.97 -1.55
CA SER A 359 -11.58 42.41 -0.48
C SER A 359 -12.92 41.64 -0.46
N CYS A 360 -13.05 40.69 0.48
CA CYS A 360 -14.30 39.98 0.74
C CYS A 360 -15.31 40.81 1.56
N SER A 361 -16.55 40.85 1.09
CA SER A 361 -17.76 41.23 1.84
C SER A 361 -18.98 40.65 1.11
N GLY A 362 -20.01 40.11 1.74
CA GLY A 362 -20.21 39.83 3.16
C GLY A 362 -21.71 39.67 3.47
N SER A 363 -22.11 38.54 4.07
CA SER A 363 -23.40 38.37 4.77
C SER A 363 -23.35 37.07 5.58
N GLY A 364 -23.82 36.96 6.83
CA GLY A 364 -24.47 37.98 7.65
C GLY A 364 -25.81 37.47 8.21
N ARG A 365 -25.79 36.69 9.30
CA ARG A 365 -26.96 36.55 10.19
C ARG A 365 -26.58 36.20 11.63
N SER A 366 -27.19 36.95 12.56
CA SER A 366 -27.04 36.91 14.02
C SER A 366 -27.27 35.52 14.63
N ARG A 367 -26.47 35.06 15.59
CA ARG A 367 -26.49 35.41 17.04
C ARG A 367 -27.84 35.22 17.73
N LYS A 368 -27.86 34.30 18.71
CA LYS A 368 -28.52 34.44 20.02
C LYS A 368 -27.53 34.00 21.10
N ASP A 369 -27.39 34.81 22.14
CA ASP A 369 -26.42 34.68 23.23
C ASP A 369 -26.99 33.99 24.49
N VAL A 370 -26.17 33.94 25.57
CA VAL A 370 -26.47 33.65 27.01
C VAL A 370 -26.62 32.16 27.38
N ASN A 371 -25.94 31.55 28.37
CA ASN A 371 -24.78 31.95 29.23
C ASN A 371 -24.04 30.70 29.80
N PRO A 372 -22.85 30.82 30.44
CA PRO A 372 -22.02 29.69 30.87
C PRO A 372 -22.28 29.21 32.32
N LYS A 373 -21.84 27.99 32.66
CA LYS A 373 -21.64 27.56 34.06
C LYS A 373 -20.39 26.67 34.28
N ALA A 374 -19.67 27.04 35.34
CA ALA A 374 -18.85 26.21 36.23
C ALA A 374 -17.62 25.46 35.68
N ALA A 375 -16.45 25.93 36.14
CA ALA A 375 -15.20 25.18 36.13
C ALA A 375 -15.23 23.96 37.07
N LYS A 376 -14.35 22.98 36.83
CA LYS A 376 -13.72 22.17 37.88
C LYS A 376 -12.26 21.89 37.53
N ASN A 377 -11.36 22.34 38.38
CA ASN A 377 -9.93 22.06 38.29
C ASN A 377 -9.66 20.59 38.64
N ALA A 378 -8.70 19.98 37.94
CA ALA A 378 -8.10 18.70 38.33
C ALA A 378 -6.58 18.87 38.42
N SER A 379 -6.12 19.29 39.61
CA SER A 379 -4.71 19.31 39.96
C SER A 379 -4.23 17.88 40.27
N VAL A 380 -3.30 17.35 39.48
CA VAL A 380 -2.61 16.10 39.81
C VAL A 380 -1.30 16.44 40.51
N VAL A 381 -1.21 16.03 41.78
CA VAL A 381 -0.03 16.19 42.62
C VAL A 381 1.04 15.18 42.20
N THR A 382 2.22 15.68 41.85
CA THR A 382 3.46 14.88 41.83
C THR A 382 3.92 14.68 43.27
N LYS A 383 4.31 13.45 43.63
CA LYS A 383 5.06 13.18 44.86
C LYS A 383 6.51 12.82 44.54
N VAL A 384 7.38 13.26 45.45
CA VAL A 384 8.86 13.24 45.40
C VAL A 384 9.40 11.82 45.24
#